data_AF-A2BN05-F1
#
_entry.id   AF-A2BN05-F1
#
_cell.length_a   1.000
_cell.length_b   1.000
_cell.length_c   1.000
_cell.angle_alpha   90.00
_cell.angle_beta   90.00
_cell.angle_gamma   90.00
#
_symmetry.space_group_name_H-M   'P 1'
#
loop_
_entity.id
_entity.type
_entity.pdbx_description
1 polymer ?
#
loop_
_entity_poly.entity_id
_entity_poly.type
_entity_poly.pdbx_seq_one_letter_code
_entity_poly.pdbx_strand_id
1 'polypeptide(L)'
;MASRRHTTLLAVLLAGIIAATVIAIYARGRSGAASVSPVSLDKLPWPRLVKVSTPAIGSNGVFEHAYTCDGSDTSPMLTIELTGNAAKAKSLLIVMFDPDAPRGVFIHWLVYNIPVNSTVVVVPDSLPRQAVVDGFYQGVNDFGWIGYGGPCPPPGDQPHRYYIRVFALDSMISLRPGLRLDDVWNVAKSHIIAYGEAVGTYSRAG
;
A
#
# COMPACT_ATOMS: atom_id res chain seq x y z
N MET A 1 -69.15 -25.81 0.98
CA MET A 1 -67.78 -25.79 1.53
C MET A 1 -66.80 -26.09 0.41
N ALA A 2 -66.24 -25.07 -0.24
CA ALA A 2 -65.06 -25.19 -1.11
C ALA A 2 -64.52 -23.78 -1.42
N SER A 3 -63.22 -23.70 -1.72
CA SER A 3 -62.47 -22.52 -2.18
C SER A 3 -61.77 -21.70 -1.09
N ARG A 4 -60.57 -22.16 -0.69
CA ARG A 4 -59.51 -21.29 -0.11
C ARG A 4 -58.10 -21.93 -0.10
N ARG A 5 -57.76 -22.77 -1.09
CA ARG A 5 -56.46 -23.48 -1.10
C ARG A 5 -55.53 -23.23 -2.30
N HIS A 6 -55.89 -22.39 -3.27
CA HIS A 6 -55.10 -22.23 -4.51
C HIS A 6 -54.30 -20.93 -4.62
N THR A 7 -54.55 -19.89 -3.81
CA THR A 7 -53.88 -18.59 -3.94
C THR A 7 -52.49 -18.53 -3.30
N THR A 8 -52.16 -19.41 -2.36
CA THR A 8 -50.88 -19.34 -1.61
C THR A 8 -49.70 -19.96 -2.36
N LEU A 9 -49.94 -20.89 -3.29
CA LEU A 9 -48.87 -21.61 -4.01
C LEU A 9 -48.22 -20.80 -5.13
N LEU A 10 -48.96 -19.90 -5.81
CA LEU A 10 -48.40 -19.07 -6.89
C LEU A 10 -47.47 -17.95 -6.37
N ALA A 11 -47.74 -17.40 -5.19
CA ALA A 11 -46.95 -16.30 -4.63
C ALA A 11 -45.54 -16.74 -4.21
N VAL A 12 -45.37 -18.00 -3.79
CA VAL A 12 -44.06 -18.55 -3.37
C VAL A 12 -43.16 -18.83 -4.59
N LEU A 13 -43.73 -19.22 -5.73
CA LEU A 13 -42.98 -19.50 -6.97
C LEU A 13 -42.43 -18.23 -7.63
N LEU A 14 -43.17 -17.12 -7.64
CA LEU A 14 -42.68 -15.85 -8.20
C LEU A 14 -41.57 -15.21 -7.36
N ALA A 15 -41.65 -15.29 -6.03
CA ALA A 15 -40.61 -14.79 -5.14
C ALA A 15 -39.29 -15.56 -5.30
N GLY A 16 -39.36 -16.89 -5.54
CA GLY A 16 -38.19 -17.72 -5.79
C GLY A 16 -37.47 -17.40 -7.10
N ILE A 17 -38.19 -17.06 -8.16
CA ILE A 17 -37.61 -16.74 -9.48
C ILE A 17 -36.94 -15.35 -9.47
N ILE A 18 -37.52 -14.37 -8.75
CA ILE A 18 -36.90 -13.04 -8.59
C ILE A 18 -35.63 -13.14 -7.73
N ALA A 19 -35.64 -13.93 -6.66
CA ALA A 19 -34.44 -14.17 -5.86
C ALA A 19 -33.33 -14.87 -6.68
N ALA A 20 -33.67 -15.88 -7.49
CA ALA A 20 -32.70 -16.59 -8.32
C ALA A 20 -32.08 -15.72 -9.43
N THR A 21 -32.86 -14.80 -10.01
CA THR A 21 -32.36 -13.86 -11.03
C THR A 21 -31.52 -12.72 -10.43
N VAL A 22 -31.87 -12.21 -9.24
CA VAL A 22 -31.03 -11.23 -8.53
C VAL A 22 -29.70 -11.86 -8.09
N ILE A 23 -29.70 -13.10 -7.61
CA ILE A 23 -28.47 -13.82 -7.23
C ILE A 23 -27.56 -14.06 -8.46
N ALA A 24 -28.14 -14.38 -9.63
CA ALA A 24 -27.39 -14.59 -10.85
C ALA A 24 -26.77 -13.30 -11.43
N ILE A 25 -27.35 -12.12 -11.17
CA ILE A 25 -26.84 -10.83 -11.64
C ILE A 25 -25.63 -10.35 -10.81
N TYR A 26 -25.56 -10.69 -9.51
CA TYR A 26 -24.37 -10.40 -8.69
C TYR A 26 -23.20 -11.37 -8.92
N ALA A 27 -23.44 -12.54 -9.50
CA ALA A 27 -22.42 -13.56 -9.74
C ALA A 27 -21.69 -13.43 -11.10
N ARG A 28 -21.95 -12.36 -11.88
CA ARG A 28 -21.03 -11.99 -12.98
C ARG A 28 -19.82 -11.28 -12.40
N GLY A 29 -18.95 -12.11 -11.83
CA GLY A 29 -17.61 -11.78 -11.42
C GLY A 29 -16.94 -10.95 -12.50
N ARG A 30 -16.56 -9.73 -12.10
CA ARG A 30 -15.67 -8.84 -12.81
C ARG A 30 -14.49 -9.66 -13.34
N SER A 31 -14.40 -9.75 -14.66
CA SER A 31 -13.27 -10.36 -15.37
C SER A 31 -11.95 -9.85 -14.78
N GLY A 32 -11.03 -10.77 -14.52
CA GLY A 32 -9.84 -10.59 -13.71
C GLY A 32 -9.03 -9.33 -14.04
N ALA A 33 -9.01 -8.39 -13.10
CA ALA A 33 -7.75 -7.72 -12.80
C ALA A 33 -6.89 -8.80 -12.14
N ALA A 34 -5.74 -9.13 -12.73
CA ALA A 34 -4.72 -9.92 -12.06
C ALA A 34 -4.54 -9.41 -10.61
N SER A 35 -4.15 -10.29 -9.69
CA SER A 35 -3.84 -9.94 -8.30
C SER A 35 -2.65 -8.97 -8.26
N VAL A 36 -2.88 -7.69 -8.57
CA VAL A 36 -1.87 -6.65 -8.55
C VAL A 36 -1.47 -6.45 -7.10
N SER A 37 -0.19 -6.66 -6.83
CA SER A 37 0.42 -6.56 -5.51
C SER A 37 1.16 -5.21 -5.37
N PRO A 38 1.17 -4.58 -4.18
CA PRO A 38 1.89 -3.33 -3.95
C PRO A 38 3.41 -3.49 -4.15
N VAL A 39 3.91 -4.73 -4.06
CA VAL A 39 5.32 -5.08 -4.19
C VAL A 39 5.68 -5.68 -5.55
N SER A 40 4.76 -5.60 -6.53
CA SER A 40 5.05 -6.07 -7.89
C SER A 40 6.23 -5.30 -8.48
N LEU A 41 7.19 -6.03 -9.06
CA LEU A 41 8.32 -5.44 -9.79
C LEU A 41 7.96 -5.13 -11.24
N ASP A 42 6.86 -5.70 -11.73
CA ASP A 42 6.35 -5.46 -13.08
C ASP A 42 5.63 -4.11 -13.19
N LYS A 43 5.30 -3.74 -14.43
CA LYS A 43 4.53 -2.53 -14.71
C LYS A 43 3.16 -2.58 -14.02
N LEU A 44 2.99 -1.73 -13.01
CA LEU A 44 1.71 -1.50 -12.37
C LEU A 44 0.71 -0.84 -13.34
N PRO A 45 -0.60 -1.09 -13.18
CA PRO A 45 -1.63 -0.59 -14.10
C PRO A 45 -1.87 0.92 -14.00
N TRP A 46 -1.35 1.58 -12.97
CA TRP A 46 -1.48 3.02 -12.75
C TRP A 46 -0.35 3.80 -13.44
N PRO A 47 -0.55 5.08 -13.76
CA PRO A 47 0.51 5.89 -14.36
C PRO A 47 1.56 6.31 -13.32
N ARG A 48 2.82 6.50 -13.76
CA ARG A 48 3.94 7.00 -12.96
C ARG A 48 3.93 8.53 -12.94
N LEU A 49 3.12 9.12 -12.06
CA LEU A 49 2.95 10.57 -11.94
C LEU A 49 3.36 11.13 -10.57
N VAL A 50 3.91 10.27 -9.71
CA VAL A 50 4.48 10.65 -8.41
C VAL A 50 5.99 10.58 -8.52
N LYS A 51 6.69 11.63 -8.08
CA LYS A 51 8.15 11.64 -7.94
C LYS A 51 8.47 11.60 -6.45
N VAL A 52 9.36 10.68 -6.07
CA VAL A 52 9.78 10.46 -4.68
C VAL A 52 11.25 10.75 -4.58
N SER A 53 11.63 11.63 -3.66
CA SER A 53 13.03 11.99 -3.38
C SER A 53 13.30 11.89 -1.89
N THR A 54 14.51 11.50 -1.51
CA THR A 54 14.89 11.35 -0.10
C THR A 54 16.40 11.49 0.08
N PRO A 55 16.88 12.12 1.17
CA PRO A 55 18.30 12.14 1.50
C PRO A 55 18.84 10.78 1.95
N ALA A 56 17.97 9.79 2.22
CA ALA A 56 18.40 8.44 2.56
C ALA A 56 19.12 7.72 1.44
N ILE A 57 18.88 8.11 0.18
CA ILE A 57 19.49 7.47 -0.98
C ILE A 57 20.48 8.47 -1.55
N GLY A 58 21.77 8.18 -1.38
CA GLY A 58 22.86 8.99 -1.90
C GLY A 58 22.81 9.09 -3.43
N SER A 59 23.59 10.02 -3.99
CA SER A 59 23.67 10.21 -5.45
C SER A 59 24.18 8.97 -6.21
N ASN A 60 24.84 8.06 -5.51
CA ASN A 60 25.28 6.75 -5.99
C ASN A 60 24.19 5.66 -5.95
N GLY A 61 22.98 5.97 -5.48
CA GLY A 61 21.88 5.01 -5.33
C GLY A 61 22.04 4.07 -4.13
N VAL A 62 22.90 4.39 -3.17
CA VAL A 62 23.13 3.59 -1.94
C VAL A 62 22.42 4.25 -0.76
N PHE A 63 21.87 3.44 0.14
CA PHE A 63 21.32 3.94 1.39
C PHE A 63 22.42 4.49 2.30
N GLU A 64 22.24 5.72 2.75
CA GLU A 64 23.12 6.35 3.73
C GLU A 64 23.04 5.60 5.06
N HIS A 65 24.19 5.40 5.69
CA HIS A 65 24.36 4.57 6.89
C HIS A 65 23.37 4.91 8.02
N ALA A 66 23.06 6.19 8.22
CA ALA A 66 22.17 6.64 9.28
C ALA A 66 20.75 6.01 9.23
N TYR A 67 20.28 5.62 8.04
CA TYR A 67 18.93 5.08 7.83
C TYR A 67 18.90 3.55 7.77
N THR A 68 20.02 2.86 8.02
CA THR A 68 20.10 1.39 8.00
C THR A 68 20.14 0.82 9.41
N CYS A 69 20.01 -0.51 9.52
CA CYS A 69 20.09 -1.18 10.83
C CYS A 69 21.50 -1.14 11.46
N ASP A 70 22.53 -0.80 10.69
CA ASP A 70 23.89 -0.59 11.22
C ASP A 70 24.09 0.86 11.73
N GLY A 71 23.18 1.78 11.39
CA GLY A 71 23.18 3.15 11.86
C GLY A 71 22.09 3.45 12.89
N SER A 72 21.45 4.61 12.75
CA SER A 72 20.42 5.07 13.70
C SER A 72 19.05 4.44 13.45
N ASP A 73 18.88 3.74 12.32
CA ASP A 73 17.62 3.07 11.95
C ASP A 73 16.39 4.01 11.98
N THR A 74 16.58 5.26 11.59
CA THR A 74 15.54 6.28 11.57
C THR A 74 14.83 6.33 10.22
N SER A 75 13.52 6.60 10.20
CA SER A 75 12.80 6.78 8.94
C SER A 75 13.32 8.02 8.21
N PRO A 76 13.53 7.97 6.88
CA PRO A 76 14.00 9.15 6.17
C PRO A 76 12.88 10.14 5.88
N MET A 77 13.25 11.42 5.75
CA MET A 77 12.36 12.42 5.15
C MET A 77 12.06 12.00 3.71
N LEU A 78 10.81 12.17 3.27
CA LEU A 78 10.41 11.99 1.87
C LEU A 78 9.83 13.28 1.32
N THR A 79 10.33 13.70 0.16
CA THR A 79 9.71 14.74 -0.67
C THR A 79 8.96 14.08 -1.80
N ILE A 80 7.64 14.28 -1.84
CA ILE A 80 6.73 13.64 -2.78
C ILE A 80 6.10 14.71 -3.66
N GLU A 81 6.44 14.72 -4.94
CA GLU A 81 5.87 15.65 -5.92
C GLU A 81 4.78 14.93 -6.75
N LEU A 82 3.61 15.54 -6.85
CA LEU A 82 2.43 15.02 -7.53
C LEU A 82 2.19 15.80 -8.82
N THR A 83 2.11 15.08 -9.94
CA THR A 83 1.90 15.68 -11.27
C THR A 83 0.65 15.13 -11.96
N GLY A 84 0.15 15.82 -12.97
CA GLY A 84 -1.01 15.38 -13.76
C GLY A 84 -2.21 15.02 -12.88
N ASN A 85 -2.79 13.83 -13.10
CA ASN A 85 -3.95 13.40 -12.31
C ASN A 85 -3.62 13.10 -10.83
N ALA A 86 -2.35 12.84 -10.48
CA ALA A 86 -1.94 12.61 -9.10
C ALA A 86 -2.14 13.86 -8.22
N ALA A 87 -2.16 15.06 -8.81
CA ALA A 87 -2.44 16.31 -8.09
C ALA A 87 -3.85 16.39 -7.48
N LYS A 88 -4.77 15.48 -7.87
CA LYS A 88 -6.13 15.38 -7.30
C LYS A 88 -6.21 14.42 -6.10
N ALA A 89 -5.10 13.80 -5.72
CA ALA A 89 -5.05 12.87 -4.61
C ALA A 89 -5.55 13.51 -3.31
N LYS A 90 -6.15 12.68 -2.46
CA LYS A 90 -6.60 13.05 -1.12
C LYS A 90 -5.67 12.51 -0.05
N SER A 91 -5.07 11.35 -0.31
CA SER A 91 -4.04 10.80 0.56
C SER A 91 -2.95 10.06 -0.18
N LEU A 92 -1.87 9.77 0.54
CA LEU A 92 -0.79 8.91 0.08
C LEU A 92 -0.72 7.62 0.90
N LEU A 93 -0.24 6.56 0.23
CA LEU A 93 0.20 5.30 0.82
C LEU A 93 1.67 5.10 0.48
N ILE A 94 2.48 4.78 1.48
CA ILE A 94 3.90 4.49 1.36
C ILE A 94 4.13 3.04 1.75
N VAL A 95 4.82 2.30 0.89
CA VAL A 95 5.27 0.93 1.13
C VAL A 95 6.76 0.89 0.84
N MET A 96 7.57 0.62 1.86
CA MET A 96 8.97 0.28 1.68
C MET A 96 9.15 -1.23 1.72
N PHE A 97 9.77 -1.80 0.70
CA PHE A 97 9.97 -3.25 0.63
C PHE A 97 11.31 -3.65 -0.01
N ASP A 98 11.79 -4.82 0.39
CA ASP A 98 12.99 -5.50 -0.11
C ASP A 98 12.56 -6.80 -0.82
N PRO A 99 12.63 -6.88 -2.16
CA PRO A 99 12.30 -8.09 -2.89
C PRO A 99 13.43 -9.14 -2.90
N ASP A 100 14.62 -8.76 -2.44
CA ASP A 100 15.84 -9.58 -2.48
C ASP A 100 16.06 -10.33 -1.16
N ALA A 101 15.23 -10.08 -0.14
CA ALA A 101 15.32 -10.76 1.14
C ALA A 101 15.21 -12.29 1.03
N PRO A 102 15.95 -13.08 1.85
CA PRO A 102 16.14 -14.52 1.62
C PRO A 102 14.87 -15.37 1.66
N ARG A 103 13.80 -14.87 2.28
CA ARG A 103 12.52 -15.58 2.43
C ARG A 103 11.40 -14.99 1.56
N GLY A 104 11.77 -14.25 0.52
CA GLY A 104 10.86 -13.48 -0.32
C GLY A 104 10.74 -12.03 0.14
N VAL A 105 9.78 -11.32 -0.44
CA VAL A 105 9.60 -9.88 -0.19
C VAL A 105 9.46 -9.58 1.31
N PHE A 106 10.20 -8.58 1.78
CA PHE A 106 10.17 -8.11 3.16
C PHE A 106 9.67 -6.66 3.24
N ILE A 107 8.66 -6.40 4.05
CA ILE A 107 8.09 -5.05 4.24
C ILE A 107 8.82 -4.34 5.38
N HIS A 108 9.49 -3.25 5.03
CA HIS A 108 10.30 -2.42 5.93
C HIS A 108 9.49 -1.28 6.55
N TRP A 109 8.53 -0.72 5.81
CA TRP A 109 7.74 0.42 6.29
C TRP A 109 6.39 0.50 5.57
N LEU A 110 5.36 0.84 6.33
CA LEU A 110 4.00 1.02 5.84
C LEU A 110 3.40 2.28 6.46
N VAL A 111 3.01 3.24 5.63
CA VAL A 111 2.36 4.49 6.06
C VAL A 111 1.15 4.75 5.16
N TYR A 112 0.02 5.15 5.73
CA TYR A 112 -1.20 5.37 4.98
C TYR A 112 -2.01 6.54 5.55
N ASN A 113 -2.93 7.06 4.74
CA ASN A 113 -3.74 8.24 5.07
C ASN A 113 -2.91 9.52 5.29
N ILE A 114 -1.75 9.66 4.65
CA ILE A 114 -0.99 10.91 4.66
C ILE A 114 -1.80 11.95 3.86
N PRO A 115 -2.25 13.07 4.46
CA PRO A 115 -3.11 14.02 3.77
C PRO A 115 -2.37 14.78 2.66
N VAL A 116 -3.03 14.96 1.52
CA VAL A 116 -2.51 15.74 0.40
C VAL A 116 -3.15 17.12 0.39
N ASN A 117 -2.38 18.13 0.81
CA ASN A 117 -2.83 19.52 0.88
C ASN A 117 -2.24 20.41 -0.24
N SER A 118 -1.26 19.90 -0.98
CA SER A 118 -0.62 20.59 -2.11
C SER A 118 -0.02 19.54 -3.07
N THR A 119 0.53 20.00 -4.20
CA THR A 119 1.26 19.13 -5.14
C THR A 119 2.63 18.68 -4.64
N VAL A 120 3.11 19.20 -3.51
CA VAL A 120 4.38 18.77 -2.89
C VAL A 120 4.12 18.43 -1.42
N VAL A 121 4.25 17.15 -1.08
CA VAL A 121 4.05 16.65 0.28
C VAL A 121 5.41 16.26 0.86
N VAL A 122 5.67 16.72 2.09
CA VAL A 122 6.86 16.32 2.84
C VAL A 122 6.44 15.43 3.99
N VAL A 123 6.99 14.22 4.04
CA VAL A 123 6.89 13.33 5.20
C VAL A 123 8.13 13.57 6.06
N PRO A 124 7.99 13.92 7.35
CA PRO A 124 9.14 14.21 8.19
C PRO A 124 10.01 12.97 8.39
N ASP A 125 11.29 13.19 8.65
CA ASP A 125 12.19 12.13 9.08
C ASP A 125 11.87 11.69 10.52
N SER A 126 12.53 10.61 10.95
CA SER A 126 12.56 10.19 12.35
C SER A 126 11.17 10.02 12.99
N LEU A 127 10.18 9.53 12.21
CA LEU A 127 8.85 9.26 12.73
C LEU A 127 8.93 8.26 13.90
N PRO A 128 8.21 8.52 15.01
CA PRO A 128 8.18 7.59 16.11
C PRO A 128 7.51 6.28 15.69
N ARG A 129 7.88 5.14 16.30
CA ARG A 129 7.26 3.83 16.09
C ARG A 129 5.87 3.74 16.74
N GLN A 130 4.95 4.57 16.28
CA GLN A 130 3.59 4.71 16.79
C GLN A 130 2.57 4.57 15.66
N ALA A 131 1.41 3.98 15.98
CA ALA A 131 0.38 3.71 14.98
C ALA A 131 -0.20 4.98 14.36
N VAL A 132 -0.22 6.09 15.11
CA VAL A 132 -0.72 7.39 14.67
C VAL A 132 0.39 8.40 14.84
N VAL A 133 0.70 9.14 13.77
CA VAL A 133 1.70 10.22 13.75
C VAL A 133 1.13 11.36 12.92
N ASP A 134 1.06 12.56 13.48
CA ASP A 134 0.64 13.79 12.78
C ASP A 134 -0.62 13.66 11.90
N GLY A 135 -1.60 12.89 12.38
CA GLY A 135 -2.88 12.70 11.71
C GLY A 135 -2.91 11.62 10.62
N PHE A 136 -1.80 10.92 10.36
CA PHE A 136 -1.72 9.76 9.47
C PHE A 136 -1.31 8.50 10.25
N TYR A 137 -1.34 7.35 9.58
CA TYR A 137 -1.20 6.04 10.21
C TYR A 137 0.03 5.30 9.75
N GLN A 138 0.65 4.58 10.68
CA GLN A 138 1.68 3.60 10.40
C GLN A 138 1.17 2.18 10.63
N GLY A 139 1.63 1.27 9.79
CA GLY A 139 1.31 -0.15 9.86
C GLY A 139 2.39 -0.98 10.54
N VAL A 140 2.07 -2.25 10.75
CA VAL A 140 3.02 -3.27 11.23
C VAL A 140 3.85 -3.76 10.05
N ASN A 141 5.18 -3.69 10.19
CA ASN A 141 6.16 -4.18 9.23
C ASN A 141 6.50 -5.66 9.49
N ASP A 142 7.38 -6.25 8.68
CA ASP A 142 7.74 -7.67 8.81
C ASP A 142 8.74 -7.97 9.93
N PHE A 143 9.30 -6.94 10.57
CA PHE A 143 9.97 -7.09 11.88
C PHE A 143 8.97 -7.35 13.02
N GLY A 144 7.67 -7.15 12.79
CA GLY A 144 6.61 -7.39 13.77
C GLY A 144 6.26 -6.18 14.63
N TRP A 145 6.79 -5.00 14.33
CA TRP A 145 6.46 -3.75 15.02
C TRP A 145 5.94 -2.68 14.07
N ILE A 146 5.45 -1.58 14.65
CA ILE A 146 4.92 -0.46 13.89
C ILE A 146 6.05 0.47 13.46
N GLY A 147 5.93 1.00 12.24
CA GLY A 147 6.81 2.04 11.71
C GLY A 147 8.01 1.49 10.96
N TYR A 148 9.05 2.32 10.86
CA TYR A 148 10.22 2.05 10.03
C TYR A 148 11.16 1.02 10.66
N GLY A 149 11.63 0.08 9.84
CA GLY A 149 12.88 -0.64 10.05
C GLY A 149 13.69 -0.58 8.76
N GLY A 150 14.94 -0.15 8.84
CA GLY A 150 15.78 0.19 7.71
C GLY A 150 16.40 -1.02 7.02
N PRO A 151 17.17 -0.78 5.94
CA PRO A 151 17.94 -1.81 5.26
C PRO A 151 18.79 -2.63 6.22
N CYS A 152 18.66 -3.95 6.14
CA CYS A 152 19.38 -4.88 7.01
C CYS A 152 19.63 -6.24 6.33
N PRO A 153 20.35 -6.27 5.20
CA PRO A 153 20.63 -7.53 4.52
C PRO A 153 21.55 -8.41 5.38
N PRO A 154 21.62 -9.72 5.13
CA PRO A 154 22.64 -10.56 5.76
C PRO A 154 24.06 -10.08 5.44
N PRO A 155 25.03 -10.16 6.38
CA PRO A 155 26.44 -9.89 6.07
C PRO A 155 26.96 -10.78 4.94
N GLY A 156 27.68 -10.17 3.99
CA GLY A 156 28.27 -10.88 2.85
C GLY A 156 27.31 -11.23 1.71
N ASP A 157 26.02 -10.88 1.82
CA ASP A 157 25.07 -11.06 0.72
C ASP A 157 25.30 -10.04 -0.41
N GLN A 158 24.69 -10.29 -1.58
CA GLN A 158 24.66 -9.28 -2.64
C GLN A 158 23.94 -8.01 -2.15
N PRO A 159 24.18 -6.83 -2.73
CA PRO A 159 23.40 -5.64 -2.38
C PRO A 159 21.91 -5.86 -2.62
N HIS A 160 21.10 -5.72 -1.58
CA HIS A 160 19.64 -5.77 -1.69
C HIS A 160 19.10 -4.44 -2.20
N ARG A 161 17.97 -4.48 -2.91
CA ARG A 161 17.24 -3.31 -3.38
C ARG A 161 16.11 -2.99 -2.42
N TYR A 162 15.96 -1.73 -2.09
CA TYR A 162 14.88 -1.24 -1.24
C TYR A 162 14.07 -0.24 -2.02
N TYR A 163 12.81 -0.59 -2.27
CA TYR A 163 11.85 0.23 -2.99
C TYR A 163 11.05 1.04 -1.97
N ILE A 164 11.14 2.37 -2.01
CA ILE A 164 10.21 3.27 -1.31
C ILE A 164 9.14 3.66 -2.33
N ARG A 165 8.03 2.92 -2.33
CA ARG A 165 6.93 3.13 -3.28
C ARG A 165 5.83 3.97 -2.66
N VAL A 166 5.40 4.99 -3.39
CA VAL A 166 4.33 5.90 -3.01
C VAL A 166 3.18 5.77 -4.00
N PHE A 167 1.98 5.58 -3.46
CA PHE A 167 0.73 5.58 -4.20
C PHE A 167 -0.09 6.81 -3.85
N ALA A 168 -0.62 7.46 -4.88
CA ALA A 168 -1.56 8.57 -4.75
C ALA A 168 -2.99 8.02 -4.81
N LEU A 169 -3.78 8.28 -3.77
CA LEU A 169 -5.16 7.80 -3.62
C LEU A 169 -6.16 8.92 -3.80
N ASP A 170 -7.30 8.65 -4.43
CA ASP A 170 -8.40 9.60 -4.61
C ASP A 170 -9.31 9.78 -3.37
N SER A 171 -9.02 9.05 -2.29
CA SER A 171 -9.79 9.11 -1.04
C SER A 171 -8.89 8.90 0.18
N MET A 172 -9.39 9.31 1.35
CA MET A 172 -8.93 8.77 2.63
C MET A 172 -9.55 7.40 2.82
N ILE A 173 -8.77 6.41 3.26
CA ILE A 173 -9.29 5.06 3.49
C ILE A 173 -9.76 4.89 4.94
N SER A 174 -10.97 4.36 5.12
CA SER A 174 -11.56 4.13 6.44
C SER A 174 -11.00 2.85 7.08
N LEU A 175 -9.78 2.96 7.60
CA LEU A 175 -9.06 1.88 8.26
C LEU A 175 -8.54 2.35 9.62
N ARG A 176 -8.48 1.43 10.58
CA ARG A 176 -7.82 1.70 11.85
C ARG A 176 -6.28 1.78 11.67
N PRO A 177 -5.56 2.46 12.56
CA PRO A 177 -4.09 2.45 12.60
C PRO A 177 -3.49 1.07 12.91
N GLY A 178 -2.21 0.85 12.57
CA GLY A 178 -1.46 -0.36 12.97
C GLY A 178 -1.84 -1.64 12.23
N LEU A 179 -2.32 -1.54 10.98
CA LEU A 179 -2.63 -2.70 10.15
C LEU A 179 -1.42 -3.22 9.38
N ARG A 180 -1.51 -4.44 8.84
CA ARG A 180 -0.52 -5.02 7.93
C ARG A 180 -0.81 -4.62 6.48
N LEU A 181 0.19 -4.80 5.61
CA LEU A 181 0.11 -4.41 4.21
C LEU A 181 -1.08 -5.02 3.48
N ASP A 182 -1.38 -6.30 3.69
CA ASP A 182 -2.50 -6.95 3.00
C ASP A 182 -3.85 -6.31 3.31
N ASP A 183 -4.10 -5.96 4.58
CA ASP A 183 -5.33 -5.29 5.00
C ASP A 183 -5.44 -3.89 4.39
N VAL A 184 -4.34 -3.12 4.43
CA VAL A 184 -4.29 -1.77 3.85
C VAL A 184 -4.46 -1.83 2.34
N TRP A 185 -3.77 -2.75 1.67
CA TRP A 185 -3.78 -2.90 0.22
C TRP A 185 -5.15 -3.31 -0.31
N ASN A 186 -5.85 -4.20 0.40
CA ASN A 186 -7.18 -4.66 0.00
C ASN A 186 -8.20 -3.54 -0.15
N VAL A 187 -8.05 -2.46 0.61
CA VAL A 187 -8.86 -1.24 0.49
C VAL A 187 -8.20 -0.23 -0.45
N ALA A 188 -6.91 0.06 -0.27
CA ALA A 188 -6.22 1.10 -1.00
C ALA A 188 -6.25 0.91 -2.52
N LYS A 189 -6.12 -0.34 -3.01
CA LYS A 189 -5.95 -0.65 -4.43
C LYS A 189 -7.08 -0.13 -5.34
N SER A 190 -8.31 0.02 -4.84
CA SER A 190 -9.42 0.58 -5.62
C SER A 190 -9.41 2.11 -5.71
N HIS A 191 -8.55 2.79 -4.94
CA HIS A 191 -8.46 4.24 -4.86
C HIS A 191 -7.20 4.81 -5.50
N ILE A 192 -6.27 3.95 -5.94
CA ILE A 192 -5.00 4.40 -6.52
C ILE A 192 -5.25 5.03 -7.89
N ILE A 193 -4.73 6.24 -8.08
CA ILE A 193 -4.81 7.00 -9.33
C ILE A 193 -3.44 7.23 -9.98
N ALA A 194 -2.36 7.08 -9.22
CA ALA A 194 -0.98 7.15 -9.71
C ALA A 194 -0.01 6.54 -8.70
N TYR A 195 1.21 6.28 -9.13
CA TYR A 195 2.30 5.85 -8.25
C TYR A 195 3.64 6.45 -8.65
N GLY A 196 4.64 6.20 -7.82
CA GLY A 196 6.03 6.54 -8.02
C GLY A 196 6.89 5.79 -7.00
N GLU A 197 8.20 5.78 -7.20
CA GLU A 197 9.11 5.14 -6.25
C GLU A 197 10.51 5.76 -6.32
N ALA A 198 11.20 5.69 -5.19
CA ALA A 198 12.64 5.81 -5.11
C ALA A 198 13.21 4.42 -4.81
N VAL A 199 14.37 4.09 -5.38
CA VAL A 199 15.03 2.79 -5.17
C VAL A 199 16.46 3.07 -4.75
N GLY A 200 16.87 2.46 -3.64
CA GLY A 200 18.24 2.48 -3.17
C GLY A 200 18.73 1.07 -2.88
N THR A 201 20.04 0.90 -2.75
CA THR A 201 20.65 -0.39 -2.42
C THR A 201 21.40 -0.32 -1.10
N TYR A 202 21.58 -1.47 -0.45
CA TYR A 202 22.44 -1.59 0.72
C TYR A 202 23.06 -2.98 0.79
N SER A 203 24.29 -3.06 1.29
CA SER A 203 25.03 -4.30 1.51
C SER A 203 25.84 -4.17 2.78
N ARG A 204 26.12 -5.29 3.44
CA ARG A 204 26.94 -5.34 4.66
C ARG A 204 28.19 -6.18 4.38
N ALA A 205 29.33 -5.69 4.86
CA ALA A 205 30.58 -6.44 4.77
C ALA A 205 30.43 -7.80 5.48
N GLY A 206 30.95 -8.85 4.86
CA GLY A 206 30.98 -10.22 5.40
C GLY A 206 32.20 -10.49 6.28
#